data_AF-A0A1I4T671-F1
#
_entry.id   AF-A0A1I4T671-F1
#
_cell.length_a   1.000
_cell.length_b   1.000
_cell.length_c   1.000
_cell.angle_alpha   90.00
_cell.angle_beta   90.00
_cell.angle_gamma   90.00
#
_symmetry.space_group_name_H-M   'P 1'
#
loop_
_entity.id
_entity.type
_entity.pdbx_description
1 polymer ?
#
loop_
_entity_poly.entity_id
_entity_poly.type
_entity_poly.pdbx_seq_one_letter_code
_entity_poly.pdbx_strand_id
1 'polypeptide(L)'
;MSTRLPSSALSAGAESTCPVDAGPPDDWHSHRAEVALFLQQFRATPILYLPNPGNGGDSLIAAATYEAFGRAGVRFELASLDTDVAGRVVVLAGGGNLVPFYSDTRRALDAFLGRAARIVLLPHTIRGHEPLLERLDQTCTLFARDRASFDHVKAVNPSVDVRLAHDMAFHLDAHAYLRQTSEVERQGSVILEMKLSACGISAQDIERWPSVDLMRQDIESTQVDAASDADISDLFMLGVNPGEAHVAAWCFLRAISLARHVNTDRLHVGIGAALLGVPCTLRDNVYGKNSAVFNHSMSGLPGMRLAQSHSHESARARAQRQEIGALHSRIDDLQAECALLNCDFLKAQQMNAHAESELEAQTALYEALEKRCRLLGQSNANLHGLLLAQDALRHQLCELRGRNEALETDLRDGSAAVHELQERHMAEMQMLRRESMAGKVAAARLNGIFASRTWRLLALVRCAGRWLAGKPQCARG
;
A
#
# COMPACT_ATOMS: atom_id res chain seq x y z
N MET A 1 -72.67 -34.75 -26.51
CA MET A 1 -71.62 -35.14 -25.54
C MET A 1 -70.73 -33.94 -25.26
N SER A 2 -70.43 -33.70 -23.98
CA SER A 2 -69.41 -32.77 -23.45
C SER A 2 -69.76 -31.27 -23.34
N THR A 3 -70.49 -30.98 -22.25
CA THR A 3 -70.29 -29.89 -21.27
C THR A 3 -69.40 -28.68 -21.60
N ARG A 4 -69.99 -27.48 -21.59
CA ARG A 4 -69.35 -26.25 -21.06
C ARG A 4 -70.32 -25.48 -20.17
N LEU A 5 -69.96 -25.35 -18.91
CA LEU A 5 -70.55 -24.45 -17.91
C LEU A 5 -70.04 -23.01 -18.13
N PRO A 6 -70.80 -21.97 -17.72
CA PRO A 6 -70.37 -20.59 -17.80
C PRO A 6 -69.48 -20.19 -16.60
N SER A 7 -68.49 -19.36 -16.91
CA SER A 7 -67.56 -18.70 -16.00
C SER A 7 -68.29 -17.84 -14.95
N SER A 8 -68.09 -18.17 -13.68
CA SER A 8 -68.48 -17.35 -12.53
C SER A 8 -67.35 -16.39 -12.14
N ALA A 9 -67.75 -15.15 -11.90
CA ALA A 9 -67.06 -14.06 -11.23
C ALA A 9 -65.90 -14.47 -10.29
N LEU A 10 -64.74 -13.86 -10.51
CA LEU A 10 -63.71 -13.67 -9.50
C LEU A 10 -63.44 -12.18 -9.34
N SER A 11 -63.42 -11.80 -8.07
CA SER A 11 -63.41 -10.47 -7.50
C SER A 11 -62.17 -9.65 -7.84
N ALA A 12 -62.40 -8.35 -7.98
CA ALA A 12 -61.39 -7.31 -8.00
C ALA A 12 -60.40 -7.44 -6.82
N GLY A 13 -59.14 -7.75 -7.14
CA GLY A 13 -58.00 -7.49 -6.28
C GLY A 13 -57.54 -6.06 -6.53
N ALA A 14 -57.61 -5.23 -5.49
CA ALA A 14 -57.10 -3.87 -5.51
C ALA A 14 -55.58 -3.88 -5.74
N GLU A 15 -55.17 -3.40 -6.90
CA GLU A 15 -53.78 -3.00 -7.14
C GLU A 15 -53.49 -1.78 -6.27
N SER A 16 -52.72 -2.01 -5.19
CA SER A 16 -52.04 -0.97 -4.42
C SER A 16 -50.98 -0.33 -5.30
N THR A 17 -51.39 0.65 -6.10
CA THR A 17 -50.49 1.55 -6.81
C THR A 17 -49.91 2.56 -5.82
N CYS A 18 -48.66 2.34 -5.40
CA CYS A 18 -47.88 3.38 -4.75
C CYS A 18 -47.70 4.55 -5.74
N PRO A 19 -47.93 5.80 -5.33
CA PRO A 19 -47.79 6.95 -6.23
C PRO A 19 -46.30 7.27 -6.41
N VAL A 20 -45.72 6.91 -7.55
CA VAL A 20 -44.34 7.32 -7.95
C VAL A 20 -44.35 8.28 -9.15
N ASP A 21 -45.51 8.61 -9.72
CA ASP A 21 -45.58 9.27 -11.04
C ASP A 21 -45.67 10.81 -11.02
N ALA A 22 -45.03 11.47 -10.05
CA ALA A 22 -44.81 12.92 -10.11
C ALA A 22 -43.49 13.33 -9.46
N GLY A 23 -42.39 12.76 -9.96
CA GLY A 23 -41.04 13.25 -9.62
C GLY A 23 -40.82 14.68 -10.17
N PRO A 24 -39.94 15.49 -9.55
CA PRO A 24 -39.48 16.74 -10.16
C PRO A 24 -38.86 16.45 -11.54
N PRO A 25 -38.82 17.42 -12.46
CA PRO A 25 -38.20 17.18 -13.76
C PRO A 25 -36.75 16.73 -13.54
N ASP A 26 -36.38 15.57 -14.09
CA ASP A 26 -35.02 14.98 -14.13
C ASP A 26 -33.98 15.88 -14.86
N ASP A 27 -34.31 17.16 -15.04
CA ASP A 27 -33.52 18.16 -15.71
C ASP A 27 -32.47 18.76 -14.76
N TRP A 28 -31.43 17.98 -14.51
CA TRP A 28 -30.18 18.47 -13.93
C TRP A 28 -29.28 19.16 -14.97
N HIS A 29 -29.81 19.60 -16.13
CA HIS A 29 -29.00 20.22 -17.19
C HIS A 29 -28.26 21.46 -16.68
N SER A 30 -28.90 22.31 -15.88
CA SER A 30 -28.23 23.47 -15.28
C SER A 30 -27.09 23.06 -14.37
N HIS A 31 -27.29 22.06 -13.51
CA HIS A 31 -26.29 21.64 -12.53
C HIS A 31 -25.07 20.99 -13.19
N ARG A 32 -25.26 20.27 -14.29
CA ARG A 32 -24.17 19.60 -15.02
C ARG A 32 -23.50 20.46 -16.08
N ALA A 33 -24.07 21.62 -16.44
CA ALA A 33 -23.68 22.38 -17.65
C ALA A 33 -22.19 22.72 -17.70
N GLU A 34 -21.65 23.34 -16.65
CA GLU A 34 -20.28 23.84 -16.61
C GLU A 34 -19.26 22.70 -16.82
N VAL A 35 -19.37 21.63 -16.04
CA VAL A 35 -18.47 20.48 -16.13
C VAL A 35 -18.71 19.70 -17.43
N ALA A 36 -19.97 19.51 -17.86
CA ALA A 36 -20.26 18.80 -19.09
C ALA A 36 -19.67 19.49 -20.33
N LEU A 37 -19.77 20.82 -20.42
CA LEU A 37 -19.14 21.61 -21.47
C LEU A 37 -17.62 21.51 -21.42
N PHE A 38 -17.04 21.58 -20.22
CA PHE A 38 -15.60 21.43 -20.05
C PHE A 38 -15.10 20.05 -20.50
N LEU A 39 -15.77 18.97 -20.13
CA LEU A 39 -15.34 17.61 -20.46
C LEU A 39 -15.33 17.32 -21.97
N GLN A 40 -16.18 17.99 -22.77
CA GLN A 40 -16.24 17.81 -24.22
C GLN A 40 -14.91 18.09 -24.93
N GLN A 41 -14.05 18.93 -24.36
CA GLN A 41 -12.72 19.22 -24.94
C GLN A 41 -11.82 17.97 -24.99
N PHE A 42 -12.10 16.94 -24.19
CA PHE A 42 -11.30 15.71 -24.12
C PHE A 42 -11.86 14.56 -24.96
N ARG A 43 -12.89 14.78 -25.78
CA ARG A 43 -13.54 13.71 -26.57
C ARG A 43 -12.57 12.91 -27.45
N ALA A 44 -11.54 13.58 -28.00
CA ALA A 44 -10.54 12.94 -28.86
C ALA A 44 -9.31 12.43 -28.09
N THR A 45 -9.14 12.81 -26.82
CA THR A 45 -7.91 12.62 -26.05
C THR A 45 -8.16 11.72 -24.85
N PRO A 46 -7.60 10.50 -24.80
CA PRO A 46 -7.70 9.65 -23.62
C PRO A 46 -7.09 10.33 -22.39
N ILE A 47 -7.86 10.38 -21.31
CA ILE A 47 -7.42 10.94 -20.03
C ILE A 47 -6.98 9.83 -19.07
N LEU A 48 -6.14 10.18 -18.11
CA LEU A 48 -5.89 9.38 -16.91
C LEU A 48 -6.84 9.87 -15.82
N TYR A 49 -7.67 9.00 -15.25
CA TYR A 49 -8.60 9.33 -14.18
C TYR A 49 -8.18 8.68 -12.86
N LEU A 50 -7.90 9.51 -11.84
CA LEU A 50 -7.62 9.04 -10.49
C LEU A 50 -8.88 9.15 -9.64
N PRO A 51 -9.56 8.03 -9.32
CA PRO A 51 -10.73 8.06 -8.43
C PRO A 51 -10.32 8.45 -7.00
N ASN A 52 -11.22 9.13 -6.28
CA ASN A 52 -11.03 9.46 -4.87
C ASN A 52 -11.52 8.28 -4.02
N PRO A 53 -10.67 7.61 -3.23
CA PRO A 53 -11.13 6.59 -2.31
C PRO A 53 -12.02 7.23 -1.23
N GLY A 54 -12.98 6.47 -0.71
CA GLY A 54 -13.86 6.96 0.32
C GLY A 54 -15.11 6.12 0.51
N ASN A 55 -16.12 6.73 1.12
CA ASN A 55 -17.35 6.07 1.54
C ASN A 55 -18.37 5.94 0.38
N GLY A 56 -19.56 5.41 0.63
CA GLY A 56 -20.61 5.25 -0.39
C GLY A 56 -21.03 6.56 -1.07
N GLY A 57 -20.83 7.72 -0.44
CA GLY A 57 -21.00 9.02 -1.09
C GLY A 57 -19.93 9.32 -2.14
N ASP A 58 -18.67 8.91 -1.90
CA ASP A 58 -17.61 8.98 -2.91
C ASP A 58 -17.84 7.96 -4.04
N SER A 59 -18.43 6.79 -3.74
CA SER A 59 -18.91 5.86 -4.78
C SER A 59 -20.00 6.47 -5.65
N LEU A 60 -20.93 7.25 -5.07
CA LEU A 60 -21.95 7.99 -5.83
C LEU A 60 -21.31 9.04 -6.76
N ILE A 61 -20.31 9.79 -6.28
CA ILE A 61 -19.52 10.71 -7.12
C ILE A 61 -18.86 9.94 -8.27
N ALA A 62 -18.22 8.81 -7.98
CA ALA A 62 -17.50 8.02 -8.97
C ALA A 62 -18.46 7.51 -10.07
N ALA A 63 -19.59 6.91 -9.69
CA ALA A 63 -20.61 6.44 -10.62
C ALA A 63 -21.13 7.60 -11.51
N ALA A 64 -21.45 8.75 -10.91
CA ALA A 64 -21.89 9.93 -11.64
C ALA A 64 -20.81 10.50 -12.58
N THR A 65 -19.54 10.38 -12.20
CA THR A 65 -18.39 10.79 -13.02
C THR A 65 -18.21 9.88 -14.24
N TYR A 66 -18.37 8.57 -14.09
CA TYR A 66 -18.34 7.64 -15.23
C TYR A 66 -19.45 7.92 -16.23
N GLU A 67 -20.67 8.17 -15.74
CA GLU A 67 -21.80 8.60 -16.55
C GLU A 67 -21.53 9.96 -17.25
N ALA A 68 -20.87 10.89 -16.58
CA ALA A 68 -20.46 12.17 -17.16
C ALA A 68 -19.45 11.99 -18.31
N PHE A 69 -18.43 11.13 -18.13
CA PHE A 69 -17.48 10.81 -19.18
C PHE A 69 -18.15 10.14 -20.37
N GLY A 70 -19.03 9.16 -20.12
CA GLY A 70 -19.81 8.49 -21.15
C GLY A 70 -20.62 9.46 -22.00
N ARG A 71 -21.39 10.36 -21.36
CA ARG A 71 -22.17 11.39 -22.06
C ARG A 71 -21.31 12.39 -22.83
N ALA A 72 -20.14 12.76 -22.31
CA ALA A 72 -19.21 13.65 -23.00
C ALA A 72 -18.39 12.96 -24.11
N GLY A 73 -18.46 11.62 -24.20
CA GLY A 73 -17.65 10.83 -25.12
C GLY A 73 -16.16 10.82 -24.76
N VAL A 74 -15.83 10.98 -23.48
CA VAL A 74 -14.45 10.97 -22.97
C VAL A 74 -14.02 9.54 -22.69
N ARG A 75 -12.88 9.14 -23.26
CA ARG A 75 -12.22 7.86 -22.95
C ARG A 75 -11.24 8.07 -21.81
N PHE A 76 -11.24 7.16 -20.83
CA PHE A 76 -10.36 7.25 -19.68
C PHE A 76 -9.70 5.90 -19.36
N GLU A 77 -8.53 5.99 -18.72
CA GLU A 77 -7.83 4.88 -18.06
C GLU A 77 -7.74 5.20 -16.57
N LEU A 78 -7.93 4.19 -15.71
CA LEU A 78 -7.76 4.39 -14.27
C LEU A 78 -6.29 4.59 -13.93
N ALA A 79 -6.00 5.61 -13.14
CA ALA A 79 -4.68 5.94 -12.64
C ALA A 79 -4.52 5.58 -11.16
N SER A 80 -3.27 5.50 -10.73
CA SER A 80 -2.79 5.44 -9.36
C SER A 80 -1.72 6.53 -9.14
N LEU A 81 -1.27 6.73 -7.90
CA LEU A 81 -0.19 7.70 -7.61
C LEU A 81 1.13 7.37 -8.33
N ASP A 82 1.35 6.10 -8.68
CA ASP A 82 2.56 5.63 -9.35
C ASP A 82 2.45 5.60 -10.89
N THR A 83 1.28 5.98 -11.43
CA THR A 83 1.05 5.99 -12.88
C THR A 83 1.96 6.99 -13.59
N ASP A 84 2.48 6.64 -14.77
CA ASP A 84 3.23 7.58 -15.59
C ASP A 84 2.29 8.61 -16.22
N VAL A 85 2.39 9.85 -15.75
CA VAL A 85 1.56 10.97 -16.17
C VAL A 85 2.26 11.86 -17.21
N ALA A 86 3.50 11.57 -17.59
CA ALA A 86 4.31 12.44 -18.45
C ALA A 86 3.60 12.76 -19.77
N GLY A 87 3.33 14.04 -20.02
CA GLY A 87 2.67 14.49 -21.25
C GLY A 87 1.18 14.12 -21.36
N ARG A 88 0.56 13.56 -20.31
CA ARG A 88 -0.85 13.13 -20.29
C ARG A 88 -1.74 14.16 -19.58
N VAL A 89 -3.04 14.11 -19.89
CA VAL A 89 -4.08 14.81 -19.13
C VAL A 89 -4.50 13.93 -17.96
N VAL A 90 -4.40 14.44 -16.75
CA VAL A 90 -4.82 13.77 -15.52
C VAL A 90 -6.05 14.46 -14.96
N VAL A 91 -7.10 13.69 -14.70
CA VAL A 91 -8.34 14.14 -14.07
C VAL A 91 -8.42 13.50 -12.69
N LEU A 92 -8.43 14.32 -11.65
CA LEU A 92 -8.62 13.92 -10.26
C LEU A 92 -10.11 13.97 -9.94
N ALA A 93 -10.61 12.93 -9.27
CA ALA A 93 -12.01 12.87 -8.85
C ALA A 93 -12.42 14.05 -7.95
N GLY A 94 -13.72 14.37 -8.03
CA GLY A 94 -14.34 15.36 -7.16
C GLY A 94 -14.58 14.78 -5.76
N GLY A 95 -15.02 15.63 -4.82
CA GLY A 95 -15.24 15.22 -3.43
C GLY A 95 -14.83 16.28 -2.42
N GLY A 96 -14.25 15.84 -1.29
CA GLY A 96 -13.89 16.72 -0.16
C GLY A 96 -12.56 16.39 0.51
N ASN A 97 -11.64 15.75 -0.22
CA ASN A 97 -10.35 15.25 0.30
C ASN A 97 -9.20 16.29 0.15
N LEU A 98 -9.48 17.55 -0.23
CA LEU A 98 -8.49 18.64 -0.24
C LEU A 98 -8.73 19.61 0.91
N VAL A 99 -8.70 19.07 2.13
CA VAL A 99 -8.87 19.78 3.40
C VAL A 99 -7.81 19.29 4.40
N PRO A 100 -7.54 19.96 5.53
CA PRO A 100 -6.47 19.55 6.44
C PRO A 100 -6.61 18.13 7.02
N PHE A 101 -7.84 17.60 7.08
CA PHE A 101 -8.14 16.27 7.64
C PHE A 101 -7.78 15.11 6.71
N TYR A 102 -7.58 15.36 5.41
CA TYR A 102 -7.34 14.33 4.41
C TYR A 102 -6.15 14.71 3.52
N SER A 103 -5.51 13.70 2.91
CA SER A 103 -4.24 13.92 2.21
C SER A 103 -4.18 13.34 0.80
N ASP A 104 -5.17 12.59 0.35
CA ASP A 104 -5.09 11.84 -0.92
C ASP A 104 -5.04 12.77 -2.12
N THR A 105 -5.95 13.76 -2.19
CA THR A 105 -5.93 14.75 -3.28
C THR A 105 -4.66 15.60 -3.24
N ARG A 106 -4.20 15.99 -2.04
CA ARG A 106 -2.93 16.72 -1.88
C ARG A 106 -1.75 15.91 -2.42
N ARG A 107 -1.64 14.63 -2.03
CA ARG A 107 -0.58 13.73 -2.48
C ARG A 107 -0.62 13.51 -4.00
N ALA A 108 -1.80 13.39 -4.58
CA ALA A 108 -1.96 13.29 -6.04
C ALA A 108 -1.49 14.55 -6.76
N LEU A 109 -1.88 15.74 -6.28
CA LEU A 109 -1.40 17.00 -6.84
C LEU A 109 0.12 17.11 -6.72
N ASP A 110 0.69 16.81 -5.55
CA ASP A 110 2.15 16.83 -5.34
C ASP A 110 2.88 15.84 -6.27
N ALA A 111 2.31 14.66 -6.53
CA ALA A 111 2.92 13.62 -7.36
C ALA A 111 2.90 13.93 -8.87
N PHE A 112 1.91 14.70 -9.33
CA PHE A 112 1.65 14.92 -10.75
C PHE A 112 2.05 16.31 -11.25
N LEU A 113 2.10 17.32 -10.37
CA LEU A 113 2.44 18.69 -10.71
C LEU A 113 3.84 18.77 -11.36
N GLY A 114 3.93 19.46 -12.50
CA GLY A 114 5.15 19.57 -13.31
C GLY A 114 5.49 18.33 -14.15
N ARG A 115 4.75 17.21 -14.01
CA ARG A 115 4.92 16.00 -14.82
C ARG A 115 3.78 15.81 -15.82
N ALA A 116 2.54 16.00 -15.38
CA ALA A 116 1.38 15.93 -16.25
C ALA A 116 1.34 17.11 -17.24
N ALA A 117 0.82 16.88 -18.45
CA ALA A 117 0.59 17.99 -19.40
C ALA A 117 -0.55 18.91 -18.93
N ARG A 118 -1.54 18.33 -18.23
CA ARG A 118 -2.65 19.07 -17.63
C ARG A 118 -3.19 18.29 -16.44
N ILE A 119 -3.56 19.00 -15.38
CA ILE A 119 -4.25 18.44 -14.22
C ILE A 119 -5.62 19.11 -14.10
N VAL A 120 -6.68 18.31 -13.98
CA VAL A 120 -8.03 18.78 -13.74
C VAL A 120 -8.51 18.20 -12.41
N LEU A 121 -8.81 19.04 -11.43
CA LEU A 121 -9.53 18.62 -10.22
C LEU A 121 -11.03 18.84 -10.43
N LEU A 122 -11.80 17.76 -10.51
CA LEU A 122 -13.27 17.81 -10.60
C LEU A 122 -13.90 18.45 -9.34
N PRO A 123 -15.18 18.87 -9.38
CA PRO A 123 -15.82 19.63 -8.31
C PRO A 123 -15.50 19.15 -6.89
N HIS A 124 -14.82 20.00 -6.13
CA HIS A 124 -14.23 19.65 -4.83
C HIS A 124 -14.52 20.70 -3.76
N THR A 125 -14.64 20.25 -2.51
CA THR A 125 -14.54 21.14 -1.34
C THR A 125 -13.07 21.31 -0.97
N ILE A 126 -12.60 22.55 -0.95
CA ILE A 126 -11.19 22.91 -0.75
C ILE A 126 -11.06 23.85 0.45
N ARG A 127 -10.23 23.48 1.42
CA ARG A 127 -9.92 24.29 2.61
C ARG A 127 -8.44 24.14 2.94
N GLY A 128 -7.78 25.22 3.38
CA GLY A 128 -6.35 25.19 3.72
C GLY A 128 -5.46 24.92 2.50
N HIS A 129 -4.30 24.31 2.76
CA HIS A 129 -3.29 23.90 1.77
C HIS A 129 -2.76 25.06 0.91
N GLU A 130 -2.67 26.26 1.49
CA GLU A 130 -2.23 27.48 0.80
C GLU A 130 -0.88 27.30 0.07
N PRO A 131 0.17 26.69 0.69
CA PRO A 131 1.44 26.50 0.00
C PRO A 131 1.35 25.57 -1.23
N LEU A 132 0.40 24.64 -1.26
CA LEU A 132 0.15 23.81 -2.45
C LEU A 132 -0.56 24.64 -3.53
N LEU A 133 -1.60 25.37 -3.14
CA LEU A 133 -2.41 26.17 -4.06
C LEU A 133 -1.58 27.26 -4.75
N GLU A 134 -0.63 27.87 -4.04
CA GLU A 134 0.32 28.85 -4.60
C GLU A 134 1.24 28.27 -5.67
N ARG A 135 1.53 26.95 -5.61
CA ARG A 135 2.39 26.26 -6.59
C ARG A 135 1.66 25.86 -7.86
N LEU A 136 0.33 25.90 -7.89
CA LEU A 136 -0.45 25.54 -9.06
C LEU A 136 -0.21 26.54 -10.19
N ASP A 137 0.06 26.03 -11.39
CA ASP A 137 0.34 26.82 -12.58
C ASP A 137 -0.81 26.73 -13.61
N GLN A 138 -0.58 27.29 -14.81
CA GLN A 138 -1.56 27.33 -15.90
C GLN A 138 -1.92 25.94 -16.47
N THR A 139 -1.22 24.87 -16.08
CA THR A 139 -1.56 23.50 -16.45
C THR A 139 -2.66 22.92 -15.55
N CYS A 140 -3.05 23.61 -14.49
CA CYS A 140 -4.05 23.17 -13.53
C CYS A 140 -5.40 23.87 -13.74
N THR A 141 -6.48 23.09 -13.80
CA THR A 141 -7.86 23.60 -13.71
C THR A 141 -8.55 22.97 -12.49
N LEU A 142 -9.09 23.79 -11.59
CA LEU A 142 -9.78 23.35 -10.38
C LEU A 142 -11.27 23.70 -10.46
N PHE A 143 -12.13 22.74 -10.15
CA PHE A 143 -13.55 22.99 -9.92
C PHE A 143 -13.83 22.99 -8.43
N ALA A 144 -14.35 24.09 -7.92
CA ALA A 144 -14.88 24.21 -6.58
C ALA A 144 -16.38 23.89 -6.58
N ARG A 145 -16.83 23.00 -5.69
CA ARG A 145 -18.26 22.62 -5.60
C ARG A 145 -19.09 23.51 -4.67
N ASP A 146 -18.46 24.50 -4.05
CA ASP A 146 -19.09 25.47 -3.15
C ASP A 146 -18.37 26.81 -3.21
N ARG A 147 -19.11 27.87 -2.88
CA ARG A 147 -18.62 29.25 -3.02
C ARG A 147 -17.40 29.54 -2.13
N ALA A 148 -17.39 29.02 -0.90
CA ALA A 148 -16.27 29.22 0.01
C ALA A 148 -14.97 28.57 -0.52
N SER A 149 -15.06 27.38 -1.14
CA SER A 149 -13.92 26.75 -1.83
C SER A 149 -13.42 27.60 -2.99
N PHE A 150 -14.33 28.13 -3.81
CA PHE A 150 -13.98 28.97 -4.95
C PHE A 150 -13.28 30.26 -4.52
N ASP A 151 -13.87 30.97 -3.56
CA ASP A 151 -13.33 32.24 -3.05
C ASP A 151 -11.97 32.01 -2.37
N HIS A 152 -11.79 30.89 -1.64
CA HIS A 152 -10.52 30.49 -1.01
C HIS A 152 -9.41 30.32 -2.05
N VAL A 153 -9.61 29.46 -3.05
CA VAL A 153 -8.60 29.21 -4.10
C VAL A 153 -8.30 30.50 -4.86
N LYS A 154 -9.32 31.30 -5.18
CA LYS A 154 -9.13 32.56 -5.92
C LYS A 154 -8.35 33.60 -5.11
N ALA A 155 -8.52 33.63 -3.80
CA ALA A 155 -7.77 34.52 -2.91
C ALA A 155 -6.29 34.12 -2.79
N VAL A 156 -6.02 32.81 -2.68
CA VAL A 156 -4.66 32.27 -2.53
C VAL A 156 -3.86 32.32 -3.84
N ASN A 157 -4.47 31.89 -4.94
CA ASN A 157 -3.85 31.92 -6.27
C ASN A 157 -4.80 32.53 -7.31
N PRO A 158 -4.78 33.86 -7.50
CA PRO A 158 -5.65 34.53 -8.45
C PRO A 158 -5.41 34.11 -9.92
N SER A 159 -4.25 33.53 -10.23
CA SER A 159 -3.81 33.21 -11.59
C SER A 159 -4.24 31.83 -12.07
N VAL A 160 -4.58 30.91 -11.16
CA VAL A 160 -5.02 29.55 -11.50
C VAL A 160 -6.44 29.57 -12.09
N ASP A 161 -6.72 28.67 -13.04
CA ASP A 161 -8.07 28.44 -13.57
C ASP A 161 -8.89 27.72 -12.51
N VAL A 162 -9.62 28.48 -11.69
CA VAL A 162 -10.61 27.96 -10.75
C VAL A 162 -12.02 28.33 -11.21
N ARG A 163 -12.94 27.37 -11.14
CA ARG A 163 -14.33 27.51 -11.57
C ARG A 163 -15.28 27.04 -10.49
N LEU A 164 -16.43 27.70 -10.38
CA LEU A 164 -17.51 27.26 -9.51
C LEU A 164 -18.42 26.33 -10.30
N ALA A 165 -18.70 25.15 -9.76
CA ALA A 165 -19.58 24.16 -10.36
C ALA A 165 -20.38 23.43 -9.29
N HIS A 166 -21.35 22.62 -9.70
CA HIS A 166 -22.05 21.73 -8.79
C HIS A 166 -21.27 20.43 -8.58
N ASP A 167 -21.62 19.70 -7.52
CA ASP A 167 -21.03 18.41 -7.21
C ASP A 167 -21.20 17.40 -8.35
N MET A 168 -20.21 16.52 -8.55
CA MET A 168 -20.27 15.49 -9.59
C MET A 168 -21.46 14.54 -9.44
N ALA A 169 -22.00 14.31 -8.23
CA ALA A 169 -23.19 13.50 -8.03
C ALA A 169 -24.42 13.99 -8.84
N PHE A 170 -24.52 15.29 -9.14
CA PHE A 170 -25.58 15.84 -10.01
C PHE A 170 -25.46 15.43 -11.48
N HIS A 171 -24.38 14.74 -11.86
CA HIS A 171 -24.24 14.11 -13.17
C HIS A 171 -24.94 12.75 -13.26
N LEU A 172 -25.58 12.27 -12.19
CA LEU A 172 -26.37 11.04 -12.22
C LEU A 172 -27.86 11.36 -12.41
N ASP A 173 -28.50 10.66 -13.34
CA ASP A 173 -29.97 10.61 -13.43
C ASP A 173 -30.46 9.50 -12.48
N ALA A 174 -30.74 9.85 -11.22
CA ALA A 174 -30.99 8.86 -10.16
C ALA A 174 -32.25 8.01 -10.42
N HIS A 175 -33.31 8.61 -10.96
CA HIS A 175 -34.53 7.88 -11.29
C HIS A 175 -34.32 6.90 -12.44
N ALA A 176 -33.64 7.31 -13.52
CA ALA A 176 -33.26 6.38 -14.58
C ALA A 176 -32.31 5.29 -14.06
N TYR A 177 -31.36 5.65 -13.21
CA TYR A 177 -30.37 4.75 -12.63
C TYR A 177 -31.00 3.64 -11.78
N LEU A 178 -32.04 3.95 -10.99
CA LEU A 178 -32.76 2.96 -10.19
C LEU A 178 -33.74 2.10 -11.02
N ARG A 179 -34.28 2.61 -12.14
CA ARG A 179 -35.21 1.88 -13.02
C ARG A 179 -34.53 0.88 -13.96
N GLN A 180 -33.23 1.01 -14.19
CA GLN A 180 -32.51 0.15 -15.12
C GLN A 180 -32.37 -1.27 -14.56
N THR A 181 -33.14 -2.21 -15.13
CA THR A 181 -32.98 -3.63 -14.84
C THR A 181 -31.66 -4.14 -15.39
N SER A 182 -30.67 -4.22 -14.50
CA SER A 182 -29.28 -4.47 -14.82
C SER A 182 -28.67 -5.46 -13.84
N GLU A 183 -27.48 -5.96 -14.17
CA GLU A 183 -26.67 -6.76 -13.24
C GLU A 183 -26.45 -6.02 -11.90
N VAL A 184 -26.36 -4.69 -11.95
CA VAL A 184 -26.18 -3.81 -10.80
C VAL A 184 -27.36 -3.91 -9.83
N GLU A 185 -28.61 -3.90 -10.34
CA GLU A 185 -29.81 -4.06 -9.50
C GLU A 185 -29.83 -5.44 -8.82
N ARG A 186 -29.52 -6.51 -9.56
CA ARG A 186 -29.52 -7.87 -9.02
C ARG A 186 -28.51 -8.04 -7.90
N GLN A 187 -27.28 -7.58 -8.11
CA GLN A 187 -26.22 -7.64 -7.10
C GLN A 187 -26.52 -6.69 -5.93
N GLY A 188 -26.93 -5.46 -6.25
CA GLY A 188 -27.24 -4.42 -5.29
C GLY A 188 -28.37 -4.81 -4.36
N SER A 189 -29.44 -5.46 -4.85
CA SER A 189 -30.57 -5.88 -4.02
C SER A 189 -30.15 -6.84 -2.91
N VAL A 190 -29.31 -7.83 -3.23
CA VAL A 190 -28.77 -8.79 -2.24
C VAL A 190 -27.88 -8.08 -1.22
N ILE A 191 -27.00 -7.18 -1.68
CA ILE A 191 -26.07 -6.44 -0.82
C ILE A 191 -26.82 -5.47 0.10
N LEU A 192 -27.82 -4.78 -0.42
CA LEU A 192 -28.68 -3.85 0.31
C LEU A 192 -29.38 -4.57 1.46
N GLU A 193 -30.09 -5.66 1.17
CA GLU A 193 -30.81 -6.43 2.19
C GLU A 193 -29.88 -6.99 3.25
N MET A 194 -28.74 -7.57 2.84
CA MET A 194 -27.72 -8.09 3.75
C MET A 194 -27.17 -7.01 4.67
N LYS A 195 -26.79 -5.85 4.14
CA LYS A 195 -26.16 -4.77 4.92
C LYS A 195 -27.13 -4.04 5.83
N LEU A 196 -28.36 -3.79 5.39
CA LEU A 196 -29.40 -3.22 6.26
C LEU A 196 -29.74 -4.19 7.40
N SER A 197 -29.91 -5.49 7.10
CA SER A 197 -30.22 -6.51 8.11
C SER A 197 -29.11 -6.63 9.16
N ALA A 198 -27.84 -6.45 8.77
CA ALA A 198 -26.71 -6.45 9.70
C ALA A 198 -26.77 -5.30 10.72
N CYS A 199 -27.45 -4.20 10.39
CA CYS A 199 -27.73 -3.08 11.29
C CYS A 199 -29.07 -3.22 12.02
N GLY A 200 -29.79 -4.34 11.85
CA GLY A 200 -31.08 -4.58 12.47
C GLY A 200 -32.25 -3.82 11.83
N ILE A 201 -32.10 -3.37 10.59
CA ILE A 201 -33.12 -2.60 9.86
C ILE A 201 -33.49 -3.35 8.58
N SER A 202 -34.77 -3.40 8.23
CA SER A 202 -35.22 -3.88 6.92
C SER A 202 -35.65 -2.73 6.01
N ALA A 203 -35.69 -2.97 4.70
CA ALA A 203 -36.25 -2.01 3.75
C ALA A 203 -37.69 -1.60 4.09
N GLN A 204 -38.49 -2.56 4.57
CA GLN A 204 -39.89 -2.34 4.97
C GLN A 204 -40.01 -1.44 6.21
N ASP A 205 -39.02 -1.45 7.10
CA ASP A 205 -39.01 -0.56 8.26
C ASP A 205 -38.84 0.89 7.80
N ILE A 206 -37.86 1.15 6.93
CA ILE A 206 -37.59 2.48 6.36
C ILE A 206 -38.83 3.03 5.62
N GLU A 207 -39.51 2.19 4.82
CA GLU A 207 -40.74 2.58 4.09
C GLU A 207 -41.92 2.97 4.99
N ARG A 208 -41.99 2.38 6.19
CA ARG A 208 -43.06 2.61 7.17
C ARG A 208 -42.78 3.82 8.05
N TRP A 209 -41.51 4.14 8.30
CA TRP A 209 -41.15 5.24 9.18
C TRP A 209 -41.53 6.60 8.58
N PRO A 210 -41.98 7.54 9.41
CA PRO A 210 -42.26 8.91 8.95
C PRO A 210 -40.97 9.64 8.53
N SER A 211 -39.84 9.31 9.15
CA SER A 211 -38.52 9.82 8.84
C SER A 211 -37.45 8.80 9.25
N VAL A 212 -36.28 8.87 8.61
CA VAL A 212 -35.09 8.08 8.95
C VAL A 212 -33.88 8.99 9.17
N ASP A 213 -33.10 8.69 10.20
CA ASP A 213 -31.87 9.40 10.55
C ASP A 213 -30.66 8.68 9.95
N LEU A 214 -30.14 9.23 8.85
CA LEU A 214 -28.99 8.69 8.10
C LEU A 214 -27.73 9.51 8.40
N MET A 215 -27.32 9.51 9.67
CA MET A 215 -26.29 10.39 10.22
C MET A 215 -24.90 9.73 10.16
N ARG A 216 -23.85 10.56 10.10
CA ARG A 216 -22.45 10.09 10.23
C ARG A 216 -22.10 9.72 11.66
N GLN A 217 -21.21 8.74 11.78
CA GLN A 217 -20.62 8.32 13.06
C GLN A 217 -19.11 8.67 13.17
N ASP A 218 -18.58 9.49 12.25
CA ASP A 218 -17.16 9.85 12.15
C ASP A 218 -16.81 11.23 12.76
N ILE A 219 -15.53 11.60 12.70
CA ILE A 219 -14.98 12.85 13.30
C ILE A 219 -15.63 14.13 12.76
N GLU A 220 -16.26 14.07 11.59
CA GLU A 220 -16.92 15.24 11.00
C GLU A 220 -18.32 15.49 11.60
N SER A 221 -18.83 14.59 12.44
CA SER A 221 -20.09 14.76 13.17
C SER A 221 -20.02 15.94 14.13
N THR A 222 -21.07 16.76 14.15
CA THR A 222 -21.20 17.89 15.08
C THR A 222 -21.82 17.50 16.42
N GLN A 223 -22.30 16.25 16.56
CA GLN A 223 -22.99 15.76 17.75
C GLN A 223 -22.29 14.55 18.37
N VAL A 224 -22.14 14.58 19.70
CA VAL A 224 -21.51 13.51 20.49
C VAL A 224 -22.45 12.29 20.65
N ASP A 225 -23.75 12.44 20.35
CA ASP A 225 -24.78 11.40 20.56
C ASP A 225 -25.89 11.45 19.50
N ALA A 226 -25.60 11.77 18.22
CA ALA A 226 -26.62 11.63 17.18
C ALA A 226 -26.88 10.13 16.98
N ALA A 227 -27.94 9.61 17.60
CA ALA A 227 -28.48 8.30 17.25
C ALA A 227 -28.77 8.31 15.74
N SER A 228 -28.05 7.47 15.02
CA SER A 228 -28.25 7.24 13.59
C SER A 228 -29.00 5.92 13.48
N ASP A 229 -30.06 5.87 12.66
CA ASP A 229 -30.67 4.59 12.30
C ASP A 229 -29.67 3.79 11.45
N ALA A 230 -29.00 4.44 10.50
CA ALA A 230 -27.92 3.85 9.72
C ALA A 230 -26.98 4.89 9.11
N ASP A 231 -25.65 4.66 9.19
CA ASP A 231 -24.69 5.42 8.38
C ASP A 231 -24.53 4.74 7.00
N ILE A 232 -25.46 5.02 6.08
CA ILE A 232 -25.45 4.38 4.75
C ILE A 232 -24.22 4.73 3.92
N SER A 233 -23.52 5.83 4.23
CA SER A 233 -22.25 6.14 3.59
C SER A 233 -21.19 5.13 4.00
N ASP A 234 -21.11 4.76 5.27
CA ASP A 234 -20.19 3.70 5.71
C ASP A 234 -20.65 2.33 5.22
N LEU A 235 -21.96 2.02 5.33
CA LEU A 235 -22.49 0.73 4.91
C LEU A 235 -22.19 0.42 3.44
N PHE A 236 -22.36 1.37 2.53
CA PHE A 236 -22.16 1.16 1.10
C PHE A 236 -20.78 1.59 0.60
N MET A 237 -19.76 1.58 1.47
CA MET A 237 -18.36 1.68 1.08
C MET A 237 -17.88 0.38 0.39
N LEU A 238 -18.28 0.17 -0.87
CA LEU A 238 -17.90 -1.04 -1.65
C LEU A 238 -16.70 -0.82 -2.57
N GLY A 239 -16.29 0.44 -2.79
CA GLY A 239 -15.24 0.81 -3.73
C GLY A 239 -15.70 1.87 -4.74
N VAL A 240 -14.71 2.39 -5.47
CA VAL A 240 -14.88 3.52 -6.41
C VAL A 240 -14.49 3.18 -7.85
N ASN A 241 -14.05 1.95 -8.10
CA ASN A 241 -13.82 1.45 -9.45
C ASN A 241 -15.17 1.28 -10.18
N PRO A 242 -15.22 1.30 -11.52
CA PRO A 242 -16.48 1.29 -12.27
C PRO A 242 -17.52 0.27 -11.79
N GLY A 243 -17.17 -1.02 -11.68
CA GLY A 243 -18.12 -2.05 -11.22
C GLY A 243 -18.61 -1.84 -9.78
N GLU A 244 -17.70 -1.57 -8.85
CA GLU A 244 -17.99 -1.39 -7.42
C GLU A 244 -18.77 -0.12 -7.15
N ALA A 245 -18.37 0.99 -7.78
CA ALA A 245 -19.01 2.29 -7.66
C ALA A 245 -20.47 2.22 -8.09
N HIS A 246 -20.75 1.51 -9.19
CA HIS A 246 -22.11 1.41 -9.69
C HIS A 246 -23.04 0.65 -8.73
N VAL A 247 -22.57 -0.47 -8.16
CA VAL A 247 -23.31 -1.24 -7.16
C VAL A 247 -23.49 -0.46 -5.86
N ALA A 248 -22.43 0.20 -5.38
CA ALA A 248 -22.51 1.05 -4.19
C ALA A 248 -23.50 2.19 -4.37
N ALA A 249 -23.41 2.93 -5.48
CA ALA A 249 -24.31 4.04 -5.77
C ALA A 249 -25.77 3.57 -5.89
N TRP A 250 -26.01 2.39 -6.49
CA TRP A 250 -27.36 1.82 -6.56
C TRP A 250 -27.91 1.50 -5.17
N CYS A 251 -27.14 0.78 -4.32
CA CYS A 251 -27.57 0.49 -2.94
C CYS A 251 -27.81 1.77 -2.14
N PHE A 252 -26.92 2.75 -2.28
CA PHE A 252 -26.97 4.03 -1.60
C PHE A 252 -28.24 4.83 -1.95
N LEU A 253 -28.52 4.98 -3.25
CA LEU A 253 -29.73 5.66 -3.72
C LEU A 253 -30.99 4.86 -3.42
N ARG A 254 -30.93 3.53 -3.54
CA ARG A 254 -32.08 2.68 -3.23
C ARG A 254 -32.47 2.81 -1.77
N ALA A 255 -31.52 2.78 -0.83
CA ALA A 255 -31.77 2.99 0.59
C ALA A 255 -32.45 4.34 0.86
N ILE A 256 -32.00 5.42 0.21
CA ILE A 256 -32.61 6.75 0.33
C ILE A 256 -34.03 6.76 -0.26
N SER A 257 -34.25 6.09 -1.41
CA SER A 257 -35.55 6.06 -2.10
C SER A 257 -36.67 5.39 -1.29
N LEU A 258 -36.32 4.58 -0.29
CA LEU A 258 -37.29 3.94 0.60
C LEU A 258 -37.86 4.92 1.64
N ALA A 259 -37.14 6.01 1.92
CA ALA A 259 -37.51 6.94 2.97
C ALA A 259 -38.61 7.91 2.53
N ARG A 260 -39.52 8.24 3.47
CA ARG A 260 -40.49 9.33 3.30
C ARG A 260 -39.90 10.70 3.59
N HIS A 261 -38.92 10.76 4.48
CA HIS A 261 -38.14 11.94 4.84
C HIS A 261 -36.79 11.49 5.41
N VAL A 262 -35.71 12.19 5.06
CA VAL A 262 -34.35 11.91 5.53
C VAL A 262 -33.84 13.03 6.43
N ASN A 263 -33.26 12.69 7.57
CA ASN A 263 -32.40 13.62 8.32
C ASN A 263 -30.95 13.14 8.22
N THR A 264 -30.02 14.03 7.92
CA THR A 264 -28.62 13.64 7.71
C THR A 264 -27.65 14.80 7.92
N ASP A 265 -26.42 14.50 8.29
CA ASP A 265 -25.23 15.36 8.22
C ASP A 265 -24.15 14.79 7.26
N ARG A 266 -24.51 13.78 6.45
CA ARG A 266 -23.75 13.32 5.29
C ARG A 266 -24.18 14.09 4.05
N LEU A 267 -23.27 14.86 3.46
CA LEU A 267 -23.55 15.68 2.27
C LEU A 267 -24.19 14.87 1.13
N HIS A 268 -23.63 13.71 0.78
CA HIS A 268 -24.10 12.93 -0.36
C HIS A 268 -25.41 12.18 -0.09
N VAL A 269 -25.78 11.94 1.17
CA VAL A 269 -27.14 11.50 1.50
C VAL A 269 -28.12 12.63 1.16
N GLY A 270 -27.78 13.87 1.52
CA GLY A 270 -28.57 15.05 1.15
C GLY A 270 -28.67 15.27 -0.36
N ILE A 271 -27.57 15.12 -1.11
CA ILE A 271 -27.60 15.21 -2.58
C ILE A 271 -28.41 14.05 -3.17
N GLY A 272 -28.23 12.82 -2.70
CA GLY A 272 -29.01 11.66 -3.13
C GLY A 272 -30.52 11.86 -2.92
N ALA A 273 -30.91 12.42 -1.77
CA ALA A 273 -32.29 12.77 -1.49
C ALA A 273 -32.82 13.85 -2.46
N ALA A 274 -32.02 14.88 -2.75
CA ALA A 274 -32.36 15.90 -3.74
C ALA A 274 -32.54 15.31 -5.14
N LEU A 275 -31.66 14.39 -5.56
CA LEU A 275 -31.74 13.70 -6.86
C LEU A 275 -33.00 12.85 -7.00
N LEU A 276 -33.49 12.26 -5.91
CA LEU A 276 -34.66 11.39 -5.86
C LEU A 276 -35.96 12.13 -5.53
N GLY A 277 -35.89 13.44 -5.26
CA GLY A 277 -37.04 14.22 -4.77
C GLY A 277 -37.53 13.81 -3.38
N VAL A 278 -36.71 13.13 -2.58
CA VAL A 278 -37.04 12.73 -1.21
C VAL A 278 -36.83 13.93 -0.27
N PRO A 279 -37.83 14.34 0.52
CA PRO A 279 -37.67 15.41 1.49
C PRO A 279 -36.51 15.17 2.45
N CYS A 280 -35.68 16.19 2.69
CA CYS A 280 -34.46 16.04 3.48
C CYS A 280 -34.18 17.25 4.36
N THR A 281 -33.89 17.00 5.64
CA THR A 281 -33.31 17.96 6.58
C THR A 281 -31.81 17.69 6.69
N LEU A 282 -31.02 18.50 6.00
CA LEU A 282 -29.56 18.47 6.06
C LEU A 282 -29.06 19.27 7.26
N ARG A 283 -28.10 18.71 7.99
CA ARG A 283 -27.39 19.36 9.09
C ARG A 283 -25.96 19.65 8.67
N ASP A 284 -25.36 20.67 9.29
CA ASP A 284 -23.99 21.05 8.96
C ASP A 284 -22.94 20.16 9.62
N ASN A 285 -21.75 20.13 9.04
CA ASN A 285 -20.58 19.45 9.61
C ASN A 285 -19.66 20.45 10.34
N VAL A 286 -18.58 19.94 10.96
CA VAL A 286 -17.68 20.73 11.82
C VAL A 286 -16.95 21.91 11.15
N TYR A 287 -16.95 22.01 9.82
CA TYR A 287 -16.31 23.10 9.07
C TYR A 287 -17.21 23.75 8.00
N GLY A 288 -18.53 23.59 8.10
CA GLY A 288 -19.48 24.33 7.26
C GLY A 288 -19.64 23.82 5.82
N LYS A 289 -19.16 22.61 5.51
CA LYS A 289 -19.18 22.04 4.16
C LYS A 289 -20.60 21.86 3.64
N ASN A 290 -21.46 21.28 4.48
CA ASN A 290 -22.80 20.89 4.03
C ASN A 290 -23.62 22.15 3.77
N SER A 291 -23.55 23.15 4.65
CA SER A 291 -24.19 24.45 4.41
C SER A 291 -23.66 25.13 3.14
N ALA A 292 -22.36 25.11 2.91
CA ALA A 292 -21.76 25.75 1.73
C ALA A 292 -22.26 25.12 0.42
N VAL A 293 -22.31 23.79 0.34
CA VAL A 293 -22.83 23.08 -0.84
C VAL A 293 -24.36 23.22 -0.94
N PHE A 294 -25.08 23.15 0.18
CA PHE A 294 -26.53 23.33 0.22
C PHE A 294 -26.93 24.69 -0.34
N ASN A 295 -26.29 25.75 0.13
CA ASN A 295 -26.58 27.12 -0.31
C ASN A 295 -26.35 27.28 -1.81
N HIS A 296 -25.30 26.65 -2.34
CA HIS A 296 -24.96 26.72 -3.76
C HIS A 296 -25.85 25.86 -4.66
N SER A 297 -26.19 24.63 -4.24
CA SER A 297 -26.73 23.59 -5.13
C SER A 297 -28.15 23.14 -4.81
N MET A 298 -28.62 23.31 -3.56
CA MET A 298 -29.86 22.69 -3.07
C MET A 298 -30.87 23.64 -2.44
N SER A 299 -30.49 24.87 -2.09
CA SER A 299 -31.32 25.81 -1.31
C SER A 299 -32.66 26.19 -1.93
N GLY A 300 -32.80 26.08 -3.25
CA GLY A 300 -34.05 26.32 -3.99
C GLY A 300 -34.85 25.06 -4.34
N LEU A 301 -34.38 23.87 -3.96
CA LEU A 301 -35.01 22.62 -4.34
C LEU A 301 -36.19 22.27 -3.41
N PRO A 302 -37.33 21.80 -3.94
CA PRO A 302 -38.46 21.37 -3.12
C PRO A 302 -38.06 20.28 -2.12
N GLY A 303 -38.57 20.36 -0.89
CA GLY A 303 -38.33 19.35 0.14
C GLY A 303 -36.95 19.41 0.82
N MET A 304 -36.01 20.21 0.30
CA MET A 304 -34.67 20.36 0.88
C MET A 304 -34.64 21.47 1.93
N ARG A 305 -34.15 21.16 3.14
CA ARG A 305 -34.02 22.11 4.24
C ARG A 305 -32.66 21.98 4.91
N LEU A 306 -32.08 23.11 5.28
CA LEU A 306 -30.92 23.17 6.16
C LEU A 306 -31.41 23.40 7.60
N ALA A 307 -31.07 22.51 8.52
CA ALA A 307 -31.40 22.68 9.93
C ALA A 307 -30.67 23.90 10.50
N GLN A 308 -31.42 24.83 11.11
CA GLN A 308 -30.81 25.92 11.86
C GLN A 308 -30.16 25.37 13.12
N SER A 309 -28.92 25.75 13.40
CA SER A 309 -28.27 25.44 14.67
C SER A 309 -29.01 26.16 15.80
N HIS A 310 -29.79 25.46 16.60
CA HIS A 310 -30.13 25.95 17.93
C HIS A 310 -28.88 25.84 18.81
N SER A 311 -28.07 26.89 18.75
CA SER A 311 -26.90 27.07 19.59
C SER A 311 -27.33 27.37 21.03
N HIS A 312 -27.44 26.34 21.85
CA HIS A 312 -27.14 26.45 23.27
C HIS A 312 -26.18 25.34 23.68
N GLU A 313 -24.95 25.44 23.19
CA GLU A 313 -23.84 24.68 23.75
C GLU A 313 -23.47 25.31 25.10
N SER A 314 -23.84 24.62 26.18
CA SER A 314 -23.53 25.06 27.55
C SER A 314 -22.01 25.20 27.73
N ALA A 315 -21.55 26.12 28.57
CA ALA A 315 -20.12 26.30 28.87
C ALA A 315 -19.48 25.00 29.36
N ARG A 316 -20.28 24.13 30.01
CA ARG A 316 -19.90 22.78 30.43
C ARG A 316 -19.65 21.85 29.24
N ALA A 317 -20.51 21.87 28.21
CA ALA A 317 -20.30 21.09 26.99
C ALA A 317 -19.07 21.57 26.19
N ARG A 318 -18.79 22.88 26.16
CA ARG A 318 -17.56 23.43 25.56
C ARG A 318 -16.30 23.01 26.31
N ALA A 319 -16.32 23.07 27.65
CA ALA A 319 -15.20 22.63 28.47
C ALA A 319 -14.95 21.13 28.33
N GLN A 320 -16.02 20.33 28.33
CA GLN A 320 -15.95 18.88 28.17
C GLN A 320 -15.52 18.48 26.75
N ARG A 321 -15.89 19.26 25.72
CA ARG A 321 -15.41 19.10 24.33
C ARG A 321 -13.94 19.48 24.17
N GLN A 322 -13.46 20.53 24.86
CA GLN A 322 -12.03 20.85 24.90
C GLN A 322 -11.23 19.76 25.63
N GLU A 323 -11.77 19.20 26.70
CA GLU A 323 -11.15 18.12 27.46
C GLU A 323 -11.11 16.81 26.65
N ILE A 324 -12.21 16.45 25.98
CA ILE A 324 -12.28 15.30 25.07
C ILE A 324 -11.36 15.51 23.86
N GLY A 325 -11.32 16.71 23.28
CA GLY A 325 -10.40 17.06 22.19
C GLY A 325 -8.93 16.95 22.59
N ALA A 326 -8.59 17.37 23.81
CA ALA A 326 -7.25 17.22 24.36
C ALA A 326 -6.91 15.74 24.62
N LEU A 327 -7.87 14.94 25.09
CA LEU A 327 -7.69 13.49 25.27
C LEU A 327 -7.54 12.76 23.94
N HIS A 328 -8.31 13.12 22.90
CA HIS A 328 -8.15 12.54 21.56
C HIS A 328 -6.80 12.93 20.94
N SER A 329 -6.39 14.20 21.04
CA SER A 329 -5.03 14.60 20.61
C SER A 329 -3.95 13.80 21.34
N ARG A 330 -4.15 13.51 22.62
CA ARG A 330 -3.21 12.69 23.39
C ARG A 330 -3.23 11.23 22.95
N ILE A 331 -4.39 10.69 22.58
CA ILE A 331 -4.52 9.34 22.02
C ILE A 331 -3.83 9.28 20.66
N ASP A 332 -3.99 10.28 19.80
CA ASP A 332 -3.34 10.37 18.50
C ASP A 332 -1.81 10.46 18.63
N ASP A 333 -1.32 11.28 19.58
CA ASP A 333 0.10 11.35 19.92
C ASP A 333 0.64 9.99 20.38
N LEU A 334 -0.11 9.29 21.25
CA LEU A 334 0.25 7.97 21.74
C LEU A 334 0.18 6.90 20.64
N GLN A 335 -0.77 6.99 19.72
CA GLN A 335 -0.86 6.11 18.56
C GLN A 335 0.29 6.34 17.59
N ALA A 336 0.71 7.60 17.38
CA ALA A 336 1.89 7.94 16.61
C ALA A 336 3.17 7.44 17.28
N GLU A 337 3.29 7.57 18.60
CA GLU A 337 4.40 7.03 19.39
C GLU A 337 4.43 5.49 19.32
N CYS A 338 3.28 4.83 19.44
CA CYS A 338 3.16 3.38 19.25
C CYS A 338 3.53 2.94 17.82
N ALA A 339 3.15 3.70 16.80
CA ALA A 339 3.51 3.41 15.41
C ALA A 339 5.02 3.54 15.17
N LEU A 340 5.66 4.55 15.78
CA LEU A 340 7.12 4.71 15.75
C LEU A 340 7.82 3.56 16.48
N LEU A 341 7.37 3.22 17.69
CA LEU A 341 7.88 2.07 18.44
C LEU A 341 7.72 0.75 17.67
N ASN A 342 6.59 0.56 16.98
CA ASN A 342 6.37 -0.63 16.17
C ASN A 342 7.28 -0.65 14.93
N CYS A 343 7.53 0.50 14.31
CA CYS A 343 8.50 0.64 13.22
C CYS A 343 9.92 0.31 13.70
N ASP A 344 10.32 0.81 14.87
CA ASP A 344 11.62 0.54 15.46
C ASP A 344 11.76 -0.92 15.92
N PHE A 345 10.68 -1.53 16.42
CA PHE A 345 10.62 -2.97 16.71
C PHE A 345 10.78 -3.81 15.45
N LEU A 346 10.10 -3.47 14.35
CA LEU A 346 10.24 -4.15 13.06
C LEU A 346 11.66 -3.98 12.48
N LYS A 347 12.26 -2.78 12.60
CA LYS A 347 13.67 -2.57 12.25
C LYS A 347 14.59 -3.40 13.12
N ALA A 348 14.35 -3.46 14.43
CA ALA A 348 15.13 -4.30 15.35
C ALA A 348 14.99 -5.79 15.02
N GLN A 349 13.79 -6.25 14.64
CA GLN A 349 13.58 -7.63 14.16
C GLN A 349 14.32 -7.90 12.85
N GLN A 350 14.30 -6.96 11.89
CA GLN A 350 15.08 -7.08 10.65
C GLN A 350 16.59 -7.08 10.93
N MET A 351 17.05 -6.23 11.84
CA MET A 351 18.45 -6.20 12.29
C MET A 351 18.82 -7.49 13.02
N ASN A 352 17.93 -8.07 13.83
CA ASN A 352 18.16 -9.35 14.50
C ASN A 352 18.19 -10.51 13.48
N ALA A 353 17.29 -10.52 12.50
CA ALA A 353 17.32 -11.50 11.41
C ALA A 353 18.60 -11.36 10.56
N HIS A 354 19.09 -10.13 10.36
CA HIS A 354 20.37 -9.89 9.69
C HIS A 354 21.56 -10.33 10.56
N ALA A 355 21.52 -10.08 11.87
CA ALA A 355 22.54 -10.51 12.82
C ALA A 355 22.58 -12.04 12.99
N GLU A 356 21.42 -12.71 12.97
CA GLU A 356 21.32 -14.17 12.95
C GLU A 356 21.92 -14.74 11.67
N SER A 357 21.64 -14.12 10.50
CA SER A 357 22.28 -14.50 9.23
C SER A 357 23.79 -14.24 9.22
N GLU A 358 24.26 -13.15 9.81
CA GLU A 358 25.69 -12.87 9.99
C GLU A 358 26.36 -13.85 10.97
N LEU A 359 25.67 -14.25 12.05
CA LEU A 359 26.16 -15.22 13.02
C LEU A 359 26.23 -16.64 12.41
N GLU A 360 25.25 -17.02 11.60
CA GLU A 360 25.27 -18.26 10.81
C GLU A 360 26.43 -18.25 9.81
N ALA A 361 26.64 -17.14 9.09
CA ALA A 361 27.76 -16.98 8.17
C ALA A 361 29.13 -17.00 8.89
N GLN A 362 29.25 -16.39 10.07
CA GLN A 362 30.45 -16.46 10.90
C GLN A 362 30.70 -17.87 11.42
N THR A 363 29.65 -18.58 11.86
CA THR A 363 29.76 -19.97 12.33
C THR A 363 30.24 -20.89 11.21
N ALA A 364 29.65 -20.77 10.01
CA ALA A 364 30.08 -21.50 8.82
C ALA A 364 31.55 -21.17 8.43
N LEU A 365 31.96 -19.90 8.58
CA LEU A 365 33.34 -19.49 8.34
C LEU A 365 34.31 -20.10 9.37
N TYR A 366 33.93 -20.15 10.65
CA TYR A 366 34.71 -20.78 11.71
C TYR A 366 34.87 -22.29 11.50
N GLU A 367 33.80 -22.99 11.16
CA GLU A 367 33.85 -24.42 10.82
C GLU A 367 34.75 -24.70 9.60
N ALA A 368 34.66 -23.84 8.58
CA ALA A 368 35.54 -23.92 7.40
C ALA A 368 37.01 -23.68 7.76
N LEU A 369 37.30 -22.73 8.65
CA LEU A 369 38.64 -22.45 9.18
C LEU A 369 39.19 -23.62 10.00
N GLU A 370 38.38 -24.23 10.86
CA GLU A 370 38.78 -25.38 11.66
C GLU A 370 39.08 -26.60 10.79
N LYS A 371 38.23 -26.88 9.79
CA LYS A 371 38.47 -27.91 8.78
C LYS A 371 39.78 -27.68 8.04
N ARG A 372 40.07 -26.43 7.66
CA ARG A 372 41.32 -26.05 7.00
C ARG A 372 42.55 -26.23 7.90
N CYS A 373 42.45 -25.86 9.18
CA CYS A 373 43.52 -26.07 10.17
C CYS A 373 43.84 -27.56 10.36
N ARG A 374 42.82 -28.43 10.43
CA ARG A 374 43.01 -29.88 10.50
C ARG A 374 43.76 -30.42 9.28
N LEU A 375 43.37 -30.01 8.08
CA LEU A 375 44.04 -30.42 6.83
C LEU A 375 45.50 -29.94 6.76
N LEU A 376 45.78 -28.72 7.21
CA LEU A 376 47.15 -28.21 7.31
C LEU A 376 47.99 -28.99 8.35
N GLY A 377 47.39 -29.34 9.49
CA GLY A 377 48.03 -30.19 10.51
C GLY A 377 48.41 -31.56 9.95
N GLN A 378 47.49 -32.23 9.24
CA GLN A 378 47.76 -33.50 8.56
C GLN A 378 48.86 -33.36 7.50
N SER A 379 48.83 -32.28 6.71
CA SER A 379 49.84 -32.02 5.68
C SER A 379 51.23 -31.79 6.31
N ASN A 380 51.32 -31.06 7.43
CA ASN A 380 52.56 -30.87 8.17
C ASN A 380 53.08 -32.17 8.78
N ALA A 381 52.21 -33.00 9.35
CA ALA A 381 52.60 -34.32 9.87
C ALA A 381 53.16 -35.21 8.75
N ASN A 382 52.51 -35.23 7.58
CA ASN A 382 53.00 -35.95 6.40
C ASN A 382 54.36 -35.41 5.93
N LEU A 383 54.54 -34.09 5.89
CA LEU A 383 55.82 -33.47 5.53
C LEU A 383 56.92 -33.84 6.52
N HIS A 384 56.63 -33.82 7.82
CA HIS A 384 57.59 -34.23 8.84
C HIS A 384 57.96 -35.72 8.68
N GLY A 385 56.99 -36.59 8.38
CA GLY A 385 57.24 -37.99 8.05
C GLY A 385 58.16 -38.16 6.82
N LEU A 386 57.92 -37.38 5.76
CA LEU A 386 58.75 -37.39 4.56
C LEU A 386 60.18 -36.88 4.82
N LEU A 387 60.34 -35.86 5.66
CA LEU A 387 61.66 -35.35 6.05
C LEU A 387 62.45 -36.38 6.87
N LEU A 388 61.80 -37.04 7.84
CA LEU A 388 62.44 -38.13 8.60
C LEU A 388 62.85 -39.29 7.69
N ALA A 389 61.98 -39.67 6.73
CA ALA A 389 62.32 -40.70 5.74
C ALA A 389 63.50 -40.26 4.86
N GLN A 390 63.55 -38.98 4.46
CA GLN A 390 64.67 -38.44 3.70
C GLN A 390 65.98 -38.50 4.48
N ASP A 391 65.97 -38.18 5.78
CA ASP A 391 67.17 -38.23 6.62
C ASP A 391 67.63 -39.67 6.88
N ALA A 392 66.70 -40.61 7.06
CA ALA A 392 67.02 -42.03 7.14
C ALA A 392 67.69 -42.54 5.86
N LEU A 393 67.16 -42.20 4.69
CA LEU A 393 67.74 -42.53 3.39
C LEU A 393 69.12 -41.88 3.20
N ARG A 394 69.34 -40.66 3.70
CA ARG A 394 70.66 -40.00 3.68
C ARG A 394 71.67 -40.73 4.55
N HIS A 395 71.27 -41.17 5.74
CA HIS A 395 72.12 -41.98 6.61
C HIS A 395 72.49 -43.31 5.95
N GLN A 396 71.53 -44.03 5.38
CA GLN A 396 71.79 -45.26 4.63
C GLN A 396 72.75 -45.03 3.46
N LEU A 397 72.55 -43.96 2.67
CA LEU A 397 73.49 -43.60 1.60
C LEU A 397 74.89 -43.29 2.12
N CYS A 398 75.02 -42.69 3.30
CA CYS A 398 76.32 -42.42 3.92
C CYS A 398 77.01 -43.72 4.37
N GLU A 399 76.27 -44.66 4.97
CA GLU A 399 76.78 -45.98 5.34
C GLU A 399 77.21 -46.79 4.10
N LEU A 400 76.39 -46.81 3.05
CA LEU A 400 76.70 -47.47 1.79
C LEU A 400 77.94 -46.86 1.13
N ARG A 401 78.10 -45.53 1.18
CA ARG A 401 79.34 -44.88 0.72
C ARG A 401 80.55 -45.31 1.53
N GLY A 402 80.47 -45.32 2.86
CA GLY A 402 81.55 -45.79 3.72
C GLY A 402 81.90 -47.26 3.47
N ARG A 403 80.89 -48.12 3.27
CA ARG A 403 81.10 -49.53 2.87
C ARG A 403 81.74 -49.64 1.50
N ASN A 404 81.33 -48.81 0.53
CA ASN A 404 81.90 -48.80 -0.81
C ASN A 404 83.35 -48.31 -0.78
N GLU A 405 83.70 -47.30 0.03
CA GLU A 405 85.08 -46.84 0.24
C GLU A 405 85.94 -47.93 0.92
N ALA A 406 85.38 -48.66 1.90
CA ALA A 406 86.05 -49.79 2.52
C ALA A 406 86.25 -50.95 1.52
N LEU A 407 85.23 -51.30 0.75
CA LEU A 407 85.30 -52.27 -0.34
C LEU A 407 86.32 -51.84 -1.41
N GLU A 408 86.36 -50.55 -1.79
CA GLU A 408 87.37 -50.00 -2.72
C GLU A 408 88.80 -50.06 -2.15
N THR A 409 88.93 -50.02 -0.82
CA THR A 409 90.21 -50.20 -0.12
C THR A 409 90.62 -51.67 -0.07
N ASP A 410 89.69 -52.58 0.25
CA ASP A 410 89.89 -54.04 0.23
C ASP A 410 90.08 -54.58 -1.21
N LEU A 411 89.49 -53.93 -2.21
CA LEU A 411 89.64 -54.20 -3.66
C LEU A 411 91.05 -53.96 -4.18
N ARG A 412 91.87 -53.15 -3.47
CA ARG A 412 93.31 -53.06 -3.77
C ARG A 412 94.04 -54.37 -3.47
N ASP A 413 93.40 -55.32 -2.76
CA ASP A 413 93.94 -56.62 -2.39
C ASP A 413 93.19 -57.85 -2.99
N GLY A 414 92.16 -57.66 -3.83
CA GLY A 414 91.88 -58.56 -4.98
C GLY A 414 90.57 -59.39 -5.05
N SER A 415 90.28 -59.81 -6.30
CA SER A 415 89.34 -60.84 -6.83
C SER A 415 87.95 -60.42 -7.37
N ALA A 416 87.56 -61.05 -8.48
CA ALA A 416 86.45 -60.72 -9.39
C ALA A 416 85.03 -60.80 -8.80
N ALA A 417 84.83 -61.48 -7.66
CA ALA A 417 83.53 -61.50 -6.96
C ALA A 417 83.08 -60.09 -6.50
N VAL A 418 84.04 -59.16 -6.38
CA VAL A 418 83.74 -57.80 -5.95
C VAL A 418 83.12 -56.96 -7.07
N HIS A 419 83.40 -57.26 -8.34
CA HIS A 419 82.85 -56.47 -9.44
C HIS A 419 81.32 -56.64 -9.56
N GLU A 420 80.80 -57.85 -9.31
CA GLU A 420 79.36 -58.13 -9.28
C GLU A 420 78.68 -57.50 -8.06
N LEU A 421 79.35 -57.48 -6.91
CA LEU A 421 78.87 -56.79 -5.71
C LEU A 421 78.79 -55.26 -5.93
N GLN A 422 79.79 -54.70 -6.62
CA GLN A 422 79.89 -53.28 -6.94
C GLN A 422 78.80 -52.84 -7.94
N GLU A 423 78.45 -53.69 -8.93
CA GLU A 423 77.32 -53.42 -9.82
C GLU A 423 75.97 -53.45 -9.10
N ARG A 424 75.74 -54.42 -8.20
CA ARG A 424 74.52 -54.45 -7.37
C ARG A 424 74.42 -53.22 -6.47
N HIS A 425 75.53 -52.81 -5.85
CA HIS A 425 75.58 -51.62 -4.99
C HIS A 425 75.36 -50.31 -5.77
N MET A 426 75.92 -50.20 -6.98
CA MET A 426 75.69 -49.08 -7.89
C MET A 426 74.22 -48.99 -8.33
N ALA A 427 73.58 -50.12 -8.63
CA ALA A 427 72.16 -50.16 -8.97
C ALA A 427 71.28 -49.71 -7.79
N GLU A 428 71.59 -50.18 -6.57
CA GLU A 428 70.89 -49.78 -5.34
C GLU A 428 71.08 -48.27 -5.04
N MET A 429 72.30 -47.75 -5.20
CA MET A 429 72.60 -46.31 -5.10
C MET A 429 71.86 -45.47 -6.14
N GLN A 430 71.69 -45.96 -7.38
CA GLN A 430 70.93 -45.26 -8.42
C GLN A 430 69.43 -45.24 -8.10
N MET A 431 68.88 -46.34 -7.56
CA MET A 431 67.49 -46.43 -7.11
C MET A 431 67.21 -45.39 -6.00
N LEU A 432 68.05 -45.38 -4.96
CA LEU A 432 67.95 -44.43 -3.83
C LEU A 432 68.09 -42.96 -4.28
N ARG A 433 68.96 -42.67 -5.27
CA ARG A 433 69.07 -41.31 -5.85
C ARG A 433 67.78 -40.88 -6.57
N ARG A 434 67.10 -41.78 -7.28
CA ARG A 434 65.82 -41.49 -7.95
C ARG A 434 64.71 -41.19 -6.94
N GLU A 435 64.63 -41.96 -5.86
CA GLU A 435 63.66 -41.71 -4.78
C GLU A 435 63.95 -40.39 -4.03
N SER A 436 65.23 -40.08 -3.78
CA SER A 436 65.63 -38.81 -3.18
C SER A 436 65.26 -37.60 -4.05
N MET A 437 65.39 -37.71 -5.38
CA MET A 437 64.96 -36.68 -6.34
C MET A 437 63.44 -36.49 -6.33
N ALA A 438 62.66 -37.57 -6.26
CA ALA A 438 61.20 -37.49 -6.12
C ALA A 438 60.80 -36.75 -4.82
N GLY A 439 61.49 -37.02 -3.71
CA GLY A 439 61.30 -36.29 -2.45
C GLY A 439 61.62 -34.80 -2.55
N LYS A 440 62.70 -34.41 -3.27
CA LYS A 440 63.05 -33.00 -3.50
C LYS A 440 62.02 -32.25 -4.35
N VAL A 441 61.47 -32.89 -5.38
CA VAL A 441 60.41 -32.30 -6.23
C VAL A 441 59.11 -32.11 -5.42
N ALA A 442 58.76 -33.06 -4.55
CA ALA A 442 57.63 -32.93 -3.63
C ALA A 442 57.82 -31.78 -2.62
N ALA A 443 59.02 -31.65 -2.04
CA ALA A 443 59.35 -30.56 -1.13
C ALA A 443 59.32 -29.17 -1.80
N ALA A 444 59.78 -29.07 -3.06
CA ALA A 444 59.72 -27.83 -3.83
C ALA A 444 58.29 -27.38 -4.14
N ARG A 445 57.39 -28.33 -4.48
CA ARG A 445 55.95 -28.04 -4.66
C ARG A 445 55.29 -27.57 -3.36
N LEU A 446 55.65 -28.15 -2.22
CA LEU A 446 55.13 -27.74 -0.91
C LEU A 446 55.60 -26.32 -0.54
N ASN A 447 56.87 -25.98 -0.74
CA ASN A 447 57.37 -24.61 -0.48
C ASN A 447 56.63 -23.54 -1.32
N GLY A 448 56.20 -23.87 -2.54
CA GLY A 448 55.34 -23.00 -3.34
C GLY A 448 53.96 -22.75 -2.71
N ILE A 449 53.39 -23.75 -2.02
CA ILE A 449 52.10 -23.63 -1.31
C ILE A 449 52.26 -22.76 -0.05
N PHE A 450 53.36 -22.92 0.70
CA PHE A 450 53.64 -22.10 1.90
C PHE A 450 54.00 -20.63 1.58
N ALA A 451 54.53 -20.34 0.39
CA ALA A 451 54.83 -18.98 -0.06
C ALA A 451 53.58 -18.19 -0.53
N SER A 452 52.42 -18.84 -0.69
CA SER A 452 51.18 -18.18 -1.11
C SER A 452 50.64 -17.22 -0.03
N ARG A 453 50.02 -16.11 -0.45
CA ARG A 453 49.46 -15.05 0.43
C ARG A 453 48.52 -15.57 1.54
N THR A 454 47.95 -16.76 1.37
CA THR A 454 47.08 -17.46 2.31
C THR A 454 47.72 -17.84 3.65
N TRP A 455 49.05 -18.04 3.72
CA TRP A 455 49.72 -18.37 4.99
C TRP A 455 49.92 -17.17 5.92
N ARG A 456 50.10 -15.96 5.37
CA ARG A 456 50.27 -14.72 6.16
C ARG A 456 48.99 -14.33 6.93
N LEU A 457 47.82 -14.68 6.41
CA LEU A 457 46.52 -14.44 7.06
C LEU A 457 46.29 -15.34 8.29
N LEU A 458 46.80 -16.57 8.29
CA LEU A 458 46.62 -17.54 9.39
C LEU A 458 47.44 -17.17 10.66
N ALA A 459 48.59 -16.53 10.50
CA ALA A 459 49.38 -16.01 11.63
C ALA A 459 48.65 -14.85 12.34
N LEU A 460 47.95 -13.99 11.58
CA LEU A 460 47.17 -12.88 12.12
C LEU A 460 45.92 -13.34 12.87
N VAL A 461 45.21 -14.37 12.38
CA VAL A 461 44.00 -14.91 13.04
C VAL A 461 44.33 -15.61 14.37
N ARG A 462 45.50 -16.27 14.48
CA ARG A 462 45.97 -16.86 15.75
C ARG A 462 46.31 -15.80 16.81
N CYS A 463 46.73 -14.60 16.41
CA CYS A 463 46.94 -13.48 17.33
C CYS A 463 45.61 -12.84 17.76
N ALA A 464 44.61 -12.74 16.87
CA ALA A 464 43.31 -12.16 17.19
C ALA A 464 42.47 -13.04 18.13
N GLY A 465 42.48 -14.37 17.96
CA GLY A 465 41.72 -15.29 18.81
C GLY A 465 42.12 -15.32 20.29
N ARG A 466 43.38 -14.96 20.62
CA ARG A 466 43.84 -14.84 22.02
C ARG A 466 43.41 -13.55 22.69
N TRP A 467 42.96 -12.54 21.93
CA TRP A 467 42.53 -11.25 22.49
C TRP A 467 41.07 -11.26 22.94
N LEU A 468 40.22 -12.10 22.32
CA LEU A 468 38.79 -12.21 22.65
C LEU A 468 38.47 -13.17 23.81
N ALA A 469 39.35 -14.12 24.13
CA ALA A 469 39.16 -15.06 25.24
C ALA A 469 39.61 -14.51 26.62
N GLY A 470 40.03 -13.24 26.70
CA GLY A 470 40.73 -12.68 27.87
C GLY A 470 40.13 -11.38 28.44
N LYS A 471 38.80 -11.20 28.44
CA LYS A 471 38.18 -10.14 29.26
C LYS A 471 37.44 -10.74 30.46
N PRO A 472 37.82 -10.37 31.70
CA PRO A 472 37.12 -10.83 32.90
C PRO A 472 35.78 -10.10 33.09
N GLN A 473 34.75 -10.85 33.47
CA GLN A 473 33.52 -10.31 34.05
C GLN A 473 33.86 -9.63 35.39
N CYS A 474 33.71 -8.31 35.46
CA CYS A 474 33.75 -7.56 36.71
C CYS A 474 32.48 -6.71 36.84
N ALA A 475 31.63 -7.15 37.78
CA ALA A 475 30.72 -6.43 38.67
C ALA A 475 30.23 -5.00 38.33
N ARG A 476 28.91 -4.85 38.30
CA ARG A 476 28.10 -3.79 38.95
C ARG A 476 26.78 -4.45 39.38
N GLY A 477 26.24 -4.29 40.59
CA GLY A 477 26.30 -3.11 41.45
C GLY A 477 25.14 -2.20 41.08
#